data_AF-A0A554J0Q5-F1
#
_entry.id   AF-A0A554J0Q5-F1
#
_cell.length_a   1.000
_cell.length_b   1.000
_cell.length_c   1.000
_cell.angle_alpha   90.00
_cell.angle_beta   90.00
_cell.angle_gamma   90.00
#
_symmetry.space_group_name_H-M   'P 1'
#
loop_
_entity.id
_entity.type
_entity.pdbx_description
1 polymer ?
#
loop_
_entity_poly.entity_id
_entity_poly.type
_entity_poly.pdbx_seq_one_letter_code
_entity_poly.pdbx_strand_id
1 'polypeptide(L)'
;GFEADDILATIAEQAKKNKNLRVVIASGDMDTLQLVDDDRVTVYTLKKGINDTILYNEKAVEERFGFKPALLTDYKGLRGDPSDNIIGIAGIGEKTATELLLGFGTIENIYKVLKKDRNKLLEAGIKERIVKLLEEGEEEALFSKMLATAKRDVPIEFELPKKEWRADVDVNKILALFHELQFKTLGARVKQLLGIETEEPNFSQPSFDEAEKEMASEEDVAKLSIAVWLLDSNLCRLYLLLKRCRNAE
;
A
#
# COMPACT_ATOMS: atom_id res chain seq x y z
N GLY A 1 11.53 7.17 17.56
CA GLY A 1 10.26 6.43 17.39
C GLY A 1 10.54 5.14 16.65
N PHE A 2 9.51 4.33 16.40
CA PHE A 2 9.57 3.16 15.52
C PHE A 2 8.59 3.41 14.37
N GLU A 3 8.92 2.89 13.21
CA GLU A 3 8.10 3.01 12.01
C GLU A 3 7.11 1.83 11.90
N ALA A 4 6.14 1.94 10.98
CA ALA A 4 5.09 0.92 10.85
C ALA A 4 5.65 -0.41 10.30
N ASP A 5 6.65 -0.33 9.44
CA ASP A 5 7.42 -1.46 8.93
C ASP A 5 8.23 -2.16 10.03
N ASP A 6 8.81 -1.43 11.00
CA ASP A 6 9.47 -2.01 12.18
C ASP A 6 8.48 -2.85 13.02
N ILE A 7 7.25 -2.34 13.18
CA ILE A 7 6.18 -3.05 13.89
C ILE A 7 5.78 -4.31 13.12
N LEU A 8 5.59 -4.21 11.79
CA LEU A 8 5.26 -5.35 10.93
C LEU A 8 6.37 -6.41 10.95
N ALA A 9 7.63 -5.98 10.88
CA ALA A 9 8.81 -6.82 10.93
C ALA A 9 8.89 -7.58 12.25
N THR A 10 8.64 -6.88 13.37
CA THR A 10 8.60 -7.49 14.71
C THR A 10 7.45 -8.50 14.84
N ILE A 11 6.25 -8.17 14.37
CA ILE A 11 5.09 -9.09 14.40
C ILE A 11 5.36 -10.32 13.53
N ALA A 12 5.89 -10.14 12.32
CA ALA A 12 6.24 -11.24 11.42
C ALA A 12 7.28 -12.17 12.06
N GLU A 13 8.29 -11.62 12.73
CA GLU A 13 9.30 -12.39 13.44
C GLU A 13 8.70 -13.15 14.65
N GLN A 14 7.83 -12.51 15.44
CA GLN A 14 7.14 -13.18 16.55
C GLN A 14 6.20 -14.30 16.05
N ALA A 15 5.51 -14.08 14.93
CA ALA A 15 4.66 -15.06 14.26
C ALA A 15 5.43 -16.32 13.82
N LYS A 16 6.75 -16.22 13.56
CA LYS A 16 7.58 -17.38 13.22
C LYS A 16 7.63 -18.45 14.31
N LYS A 17 7.29 -18.11 15.56
CA LYS A 17 7.18 -19.08 16.65
C LYS A 17 6.04 -20.10 16.42
N ASN A 18 5.01 -19.76 15.67
CA ASN A 18 3.86 -20.63 15.40
C ASN A 18 3.90 -21.23 13.99
N LYS A 19 4.40 -22.46 13.84
CA LYS A 19 4.64 -23.12 12.53
C LYS A 19 3.41 -23.26 11.63
N ASN A 20 2.21 -23.22 12.20
CA ASN A 20 0.96 -23.36 11.45
C ASN A 20 0.38 -22.01 11.00
N LEU A 21 1.01 -20.90 11.35
CA LEU A 21 0.58 -19.57 10.97
C LEU A 21 1.26 -19.14 9.66
N ARG A 22 0.43 -18.75 8.69
CA ARG A 22 0.85 -18.04 7.48
C ARG A 22 0.57 -16.55 7.66
N VAL A 23 1.53 -15.71 7.30
CA VAL A 23 1.46 -14.26 7.42
C VAL A 23 1.43 -13.66 6.02
N VAL A 24 0.48 -12.76 5.78
CA VAL A 24 0.40 -11.97 4.54
C VAL A 24 0.52 -10.51 4.93
N ILE A 25 1.61 -9.87 4.52
CA ILE A 25 1.87 -8.45 4.73
C ILE A 25 1.28 -7.70 3.54
N ALA A 26 0.23 -6.92 3.75
CA ALA A 26 -0.35 -6.09 2.70
C ALA A 26 0.35 -4.71 2.71
N SER A 27 1.25 -4.47 1.75
CA SER A 27 1.96 -3.20 1.63
C SER A 27 2.26 -2.85 0.17
N GLY A 28 2.15 -1.57 -0.15
CA GLY A 28 2.67 -1.03 -1.42
C GLY A 28 4.19 -0.85 -1.42
N ASP A 29 4.79 -0.87 -0.23
CA ASP A 29 6.20 -0.66 -0.02
C ASP A 29 7.02 -1.93 -0.30
N MET A 30 8.04 -1.79 -1.15
CA MET A 30 8.91 -2.89 -1.55
C MET A 30 9.91 -3.27 -0.45
N ASP A 31 10.04 -2.46 0.58
CA ASP A 31 10.98 -2.69 1.69
C ASP A 31 10.55 -3.85 2.55
N THR A 32 9.23 -4.04 2.63
CA THR A 32 8.61 -5.18 3.31
C THR A 32 8.99 -6.52 2.69
N LEU A 33 9.51 -6.55 1.45
CA LEU A 33 10.00 -7.78 0.82
C LEU A 33 11.17 -8.41 1.58
N GLN A 34 11.92 -7.64 2.38
CA GLN A 34 12.98 -8.18 3.25
C GLN A 34 12.46 -9.13 4.35
N LEU A 35 11.15 -9.12 4.60
CA LEU A 35 10.46 -9.95 5.60
C LEU A 35 9.94 -11.28 5.03
N VAL A 36 9.99 -11.44 3.71
CA VAL A 36 9.54 -12.67 3.04
C VAL A 36 10.34 -13.87 3.53
N ASP A 37 9.62 -14.94 3.86
CA ASP A 37 10.16 -16.20 4.39
C ASP A 37 9.41 -17.35 3.72
N ASP A 38 10.01 -17.88 2.65
CA ASP A 38 9.43 -18.90 1.76
C ASP A 38 7.97 -18.57 1.37
N ASP A 39 7.03 -19.49 1.57
CA ASP A 39 5.58 -19.28 1.42
C ASP A 39 4.87 -18.90 2.74
N ARG A 40 5.62 -18.82 3.84
CA ARG A 40 5.09 -18.60 5.18
C ARG A 40 4.83 -17.14 5.47
N VAL A 41 5.77 -16.27 5.14
CA VAL A 41 5.60 -14.81 5.19
C VAL A 41 5.66 -14.32 3.76
N THR A 42 4.54 -13.79 3.27
CA THR A 42 4.40 -13.29 1.90
C THR A 42 3.96 -11.84 1.90
N VAL A 43 4.36 -11.08 0.89
CA VAL A 43 3.98 -9.67 0.75
C VAL A 43 2.99 -9.52 -0.39
N TYR A 44 1.83 -8.95 -0.11
CA TYR A 44 0.80 -8.63 -1.09
C TYR A 44 0.89 -7.15 -1.47
N THR A 45 1.14 -6.89 -2.75
CA THR A 45 1.28 -5.54 -3.31
C THR A 45 0.44 -5.33 -4.57
N LEU A 46 0.12 -4.08 -4.86
CA LEU A 46 -0.67 -3.67 -6.02
C LEU A 46 0.28 -3.16 -7.11
N LYS A 47 0.31 -3.81 -8.28
CA LYS A 47 1.25 -3.48 -9.36
C LYS A 47 0.78 -2.27 -10.17
N LYS A 48 -0.48 -2.25 -10.59
CA LYS A 48 -1.14 -1.14 -11.32
C LYS A 48 -2.66 -1.17 -11.06
N GLY A 49 -3.12 -0.32 -10.14
CA GLY A 49 -4.54 -0.27 -9.75
C GLY A 49 -4.99 -1.47 -8.92
N ILE A 50 -6.28 -1.50 -8.58
CA ILE A 50 -6.86 -2.51 -7.65
C ILE A 50 -6.90 -3.93 -8.27
N ASN A 51 -6.80 -4.04 -9.60
CA ASN A 51 -7.04 -5.29 -10.33
C ASN A 51 -5.78 -6.11 -10.68
N ASP A 52 -4.57 -5.54 -10.59
CA ASP A 52 -3.31 -6.25 -10.87
C ASP A 52 -2.51 -6.41 -9.58
N THR A 53 -2.77 -7.53 -8.91
CA THR A 53 -2.29 -7.83 -7.55
C THR A 53 -1.18 -8.87 -7.63
N ILE A 54 -0.07 -8.67 -6.91
CA ILE A 54 1.03 -9.63 -6.87
C ILE A 54 1.27 -10.06 -5.42
N LEU A 55 1.36 -11.37 -5.23
CA LEU A 55 1.84 -11.96 -3.99
C LEU A 55 3.31 -12.35 -4.16
N TYR A 56 4.19 -11.69 -3.41
CA TYR A 56 5.61 -11.99 -3.36
C TYR A 56 5.88 -13.03 -2.27
N ASN A 57 6.25 -14.23 -2.71
CA ASN A 57 6.97 -15.22 -1.92
C ASN A 57 8.46 -15.18 -2.27
N GLU A 58 9.28 -16.02 -1.64
CA GLU A 58 10.73 -16.02 -1.86
C GLU A 58 11.11 -16.18 -3.33
N LYS A 59 10.43 -17.08 -4.06
CA LYS A 59 10.66 -17.29 -5.50
C LYS A 59 10.34 -16.06 -6.33
N ALA A 60 9.22 -15.38 -6.06
CA ALA A 60 8.85 -14.17 -6.78
C ALA A 60 9.85 -13.01 -6.53
N VAL A 61 10.47 -12.96 -5.35
CA VAL A 61 11.55 -12.02 -5.05
C VAL A 61 12.82 -12.40 -5.83
N GLU A 62 13.21 -13.67 -5.82
CA GLU A 62 14.36 -14.17 -6.59
C GLU A 62 14.19 -13.93 -8.10
N GLU A 63 13.01 -14.17 -8.67
CA GLU A 63 12.71 -13.91 -10.08
C GLU A 63 12.83 -12.42 -10.45
N ARG A 64 12.47 -11.53 -9.51
CA ARG A 64 12.49 -10.08 -9.74
C ARG A 64 13.88 -9.47 -9.60
N PHE A 65 14.63 -9.87 -8.56
CA PHE A 65 15.90 -9.24 -8.21
C PHE A 65 17.13 -10.09 -8.53
N GLY A 66 16.94 -11.38 -8.77
CA GLY A 66 18.00 -12.37 -9.02
C GLY A 66 18.57 -13.00 -7.74
N PHE A 67 18.14 -12.57 -6.55
CA PHE A 67 18.68 -13.02 -5.27
C PHE A 67 17.59 -13.12 -4.19
N LYS A 68 17.94 -13.79 -3.08
CA LYS A 68 17.04 -14.04 -1.94
C LYS A 68 16.61 -12.75 -1.21
N PRO A 69 15.41 -12.71 -0.61
CA PRO A 69 14.93 -11.58 0.20
C PRO A 69 15.92 -11.08 1.27
N ALA A 70 16.71 -11.99 1.85
CA ALA A 70 17.71 -11.67 2.86
C ALA A 70 18.81 -10.71 2.36
N LEU A 71 19.08 -10.66 1.04
CA LEU A 71 20.07 -9.79 0.42
C LEU A 71 19.49 -8.46 -0.06
N LEU A 72 18.19 -8.20 0.16
CA LEU A 72 17.56 -6.96 -0.29
C LEU A 72 18.10 -5.73 0.45
N THR A 73 18.41 -5.85 1.74
CA THR A 73 19.02 -4.76 2.52
C THR A 73 20.47 -4.54 2.10
N ASP A 74 21.22 -5.61 1.80
CA ASP A 74 22.55 -5.53 1.21
C ASP A 74 22.52 -4.85 -0.18
N TYR A 75 21.50 -5.15 -0.98
CA TYR A 75 21.32 -4.54 -2.29
C TYR A 75 21.07 -3.03 -2.20
N LYS A 76 20.19 -2.60 -1.29
CA LYS A 76 19.98 -1.18 -0.99
C LYS A 76 21.22 -0.53 -0.38
N GLY A 77 21.96 -1.23 0.47
CA GLY A 77 23.19 -0.72 1.06
C GLY A 77 24.27 -0.39 0.01
N LEU A 78 24.38 -1.21 -1.04
CA LEU A 78 25.33 -0.98 -2.13
C LEU A 78 24.86 0.10 -3.12
N ARG A 79 23.64 -0.02 -3.63
CA ARG A 79 23.15 0.81 -4.75
C ARG A 79 22.53 2.15 -4.29
N GLY A 80 22.11 2.21 -3.02
CA GLY A 80 21.25 3.25 -2.48
C GLY A 80 19.76 3.02 -2.75
N ASP A 81 18.95 3.88 -2.16
CA ASP A 81 17.53 4.02 -2.47
C ASP A 81 17.10 5.50 -2.49
N PRO A 82 16.86 6.07 -3.69
CA PRO A 82 16.42 7.45 -3.81
C PRO A 82 15.07 7.75 -3.15
N SER A 83 14.15 6.78 -3.02
CA SER A 83 12.85 7.05 -2.38
C SER A 83 12.99 7.30 -0.88
N ASP A 84 13.94 6.61 -0.25
CA ASP A 84 14.20 6.68 1.20
C ASP A 84 15.41 7.57 1.52
N ASN A 85 15.89 8.32 0.52
CA ASN A 85 17.07 9.19 0.63
C ASN A 85 18.33 8.44 1.11
N ILE A 86 18.46 7.16 0.74
CA ILE A 86 19.62 6.32 1.01
C ILE A 86 20.59 6.46 -0.17
N ILE A 87 21.81 6.92 0.11
CA ILE A 87 22.79 7.23 -0.95
C ILE A 87 23.46 5.96 -1.50
N GLY A 88 23.78 4.99 -0.63
CA GLY A 88 24.62 3.85 -0.99
C GLY A 88 26.03 4.26 -1.41
N ILE A 89 26.69 3.46 -2.25
CA ILE A 89 28.01 3.78 -2.80
C ILE A 89 27.86 4.47 -4.15
N ALA A 90 28.30 5.73 -4.23
CA ALA A 90 28.25 6.51 -5.46
C ALA A 90 28.99 5.81 -6.61
N GLY A 91 28.26 5.46 -7.68
CA GLY A 91 28.80 4.77 -8.85
C GLY A 91 28.60 3.25 -8.85
N ILE A 92 28.00 2.67 -7.80
CA ILE A 92 27.47 1.31 -7.83
C ILE A 92 25.97 1.37 -8.15
N GLY A 93 25.60 0.87 -9.32
CA GLY A 93 24.20 0.77 -9.75
C GLY A 93 23.61 -0.62 -9.56
N GLU A 94 22.36 -0.79 -9.98
CA GLU A 94 21.60 -2.03 -9.85
C GLU A 94 22.36 -3.27 -10.34
N LYS A 95 22.93 -3.21 -11.54
CA LYS A 95 23.64 -4.35 -12.15
C LYS A 95 24.87 -4.76 -11.34
N THR A 96 25.70 -3.79 -10.99
CA THR A 96 26.93 -4.02 -10.23
C THR A 96 26.61 -4.55 -8.83
N ALA A 97 25.59 -4.00 -8.16
CA ALA A 97 25.14 -4.49 -6.86
C ALA A 97 24.67 -5.95 -6.96
N THR A 98 23.83 -6.28 -7.94
CA THR A 98 23.39 -7.67 -8.16
C THR A 98 24.55 -8.62 -8.45
N GLU A 99 25.50 -8.23 -9.31
CA GLU A 99 26.71 -9.03 -9.61
C GLU A 99 27.55 -9.30 -8.35
N LEU A 100 27.76 -8.28 -7.51
CA LEU A 100 28.49 -8.42 -6.25
C LEU A 100 27.78 -9.35 -5.27
N LEU A 101 26.47 -9.21 -5.10
CA LEU A 101 25.70 -10.04 -4.17
C LEU A 101 25.60 -11.50 -4.64
N LEU A 102 25.46 -11.73 -5.94
CA LEU A 102 25.45 -13.08 -6.51
C LEU A 102 26.81 -13.78 -6.35
N GLY A 103 27.91 -13.05 -6.51
CA GLY A 103 29.26 -13.61 -6.39
C GLY A 103 29.73 -13.81 -4.95
N PHE A 104 29.39 -12.88 -4.07
CA PHE A 104 29.99 -12.78 -2.73
C PHE A 104 28.98 -12.82 -1.58
N GLY A 105 27.67 -12.81 -1.83
CA GLY A 105 26.65 -12.83 -0.78
C GLY A 105 26.46 -11.46 -0.12
N THR A 106 26.66 -11.36 1.19
CA THR A 106 26.37 -10.12 1.94
C THR A 106 27.47 -9.06 1.80
N ILE A 107 27.14 -7.81 2.09
CA ILE A 107 28.09 -6.68 2.17
C ILE A 107 29.25 -7.02 3.10
N GLU A 108 28.99 -7.60 4.28
CA GLU A 108 30.04 -7.97 5.22
C GLU A 108 31.00 -9.00 4.64
N ASN A 109 30.50 -9.95 3.85
CA ASN A 109 31.35 -10.94 3.21
C ASN A 109 32.17 -10.32 2.07
N ILE A 110 31.59 -9.40 1.29
CA ILE A 110 32.32 -8.63 0.27
C ILE A 110 33.52 -7.92 0.91
N TYR A 111 33.29 -7.17 1.99
CA TYR A 111 34.35 -6.44 2.69
C TYR A 111 35.36 -7.35 3.38
N LYS A 112 34.92 -8.50 3.91
CA LYS A 112 35.83 -9.51 4.46
C LYS A 112 36.76 -10.08 3.40
N VAL A 113 36.26 -10.35 2.19
CA VAL A 113 37.08 -10.81 1.07
C VAL A 113 38.01 -9.70 0.62
N LEU A 114 37.51 -8.47 0.47
CA LEU A 114 38.30 -7.30 0.05
C LEU A 114 39.50 -7.04 0.99
N LYS A 115 39.27 -7.06 2.31
CA LYS A 115 40.32 -6.88 3.33
C LYS A 115 41.35 -8.00 3.36
N LYS A 116 40.93 -9.23 3.02
CA LYS A 116 41.81 -10.40 3.03
C LYS A 116 42.64 -10.49 1.74
N ASP A 117 41.98 -10.32 0.60
CA ASP A 117 42.58 -10.48 -0.71
C ASP A 117 41.76 -9.76 -1.78
N ARG A 118 42.18 -8.51 -2.05
CA ARG A 118 41.61 -7.63 -3.07
C ARG A 118 41.57 -8.27 -4.46
N ASN A 119 42.57 -9.10 -4.79
CA ASN A 119 42.68 -9.67 -6.13
C ASN A 119 41.55 -10.66 -6.44
N LYS A 120 40.92 -11.24 -5.42
CA LYS A 120 39.78 -12.14 -5.62
C LYS A 120 38.58 -11.46 -6.24
N LEU A 121 38.36 -10.17 -5.96
CA LEU A 121 37.28 -9.43 -6.61
C LEU A 121 37.60 -9.21 -8.10
N LEU A 122 38.88 -8.94 -8.41
CA LEU A 122 39.34 -8.78 -9.80
C LEU A 122 39.26 -10.10 -10.58
N GLU A 123 39.66 -11.21 -9.97
CA GLU A 123 39.57 -12.56 -10.54
C GLU A 123 38.12 -12.97 -10.80
N ALA A 124 37.18 -12.52 -9.96
CA ALA A 124 35.74 -12.71 -10.17
C ALA A 124 35.15 -11.80 -11.27
N GLY A 125 35.97 -10.97 -11.94
CA GLY A 125 35.55 -10.10 -13.04
C GLY A 125 35.06 -8.72 -12.61
N ILE A 126 35.19 -8.35 -11.33
CA ILE A 126 34.85 -7.01 -10.86
C ILE A 126 35.91 -6.02 -11.34
N LYS A 127 35.48 -4.91 -11.92
CA LYS A 127 36.39 -3.89 -12.46
C LYS A 127 37.17 -3.21 -11.33
N GLU A 128 38.43 -2.90 -11.58
CA GLU A 128 39.33 -2.16 -10.66
C GLU A 128 38.69 -0.88 -10.09
N ARG A 129 37.95 -0.14 -10.93
CA ARG A 129 37.21 1.05 -10.48
C ARG A 129 36.17 0.74 -9.40
N ILE A 130 35.44 -0.37 -9.52
CA ILE A 130 34.41 -0.77 -8.56
C ILE A 130 35.05 -1.24 -7.27
N VAL A 131 36.15 -1.99 -7.35
CA VAL A 131 36.94 -2.39 -6.17
C VAL A 131 37.38 -1.17 -5.37
N LYS A 132 37.89 -0.14 -6.05
CA LYS A 132 38.28 1.11 -5.40
C LYS A 132 37.09 1.84 -4.74
N LEU A 133 35.93 1.88 -5.41
CA LEU A 133 34.72 2.46 -4.81
C LEU A 133 34.25 1.68 -3.58
N LEU A 134 34.38 0.36 -3.59
CA LEU A 134 34.07 -0.46 -2.41
C LEU A 134 35.04 -0.11 -1.27
N GLU A 135 36.35 -0.02 -1.53
CA GLU A 135 37.37 0.34 -0.53
C GLU A 135 37.09 1.70 0.14
N GLU A 136 36.72 2.71 -0.66
CA GLU A 136 36.42 4.05 -0.16
C GLU A 136 35.03 4.15 0.50
N GLY A 137 34.08 3.30 0.10
CA GLY A 137 32.67 3.37 0.49
C GLY A 137 32.20 2.37 1.55
N GLU A 138 33.11 1.75 2.32
CA GLU A 138 32.75 0.72 3.31
C GLU A 138 31.78 1.25 4.38
N GLU A 139 32.08 2.41 4.95
CA GLU A 139 31.26 2.99 6.00
C GLU A 139 29.88 3.39 5.47
N GLU A 140 29.82 4.01 4.29
CA GLU A 140 28.57 4.41 3.63
C GLU A 140 27.70 3.21 3.28
N ALA A 141 28.29 2.11 2.81
CA ALA A 141 27.54 0.90 2.46
C ALA A 141 26.93 0.22 3.68
N LEU A 142 27.72 0.08 4.76
CA LEU A 142 27.26 -0.50 6.01
C LEU A 142 26.21 0.40 6.68
N PHE A 143 26.41 1.71 6.66
CA PHE A 143 25.44 2.68 7.18
C PHE A 143 24.15 2.67 6.37
N SER A 144 24.22 2.65 5.03
CA SER A 144 23.06 2.57 4.14
C SER A 144 22.29 1.26 4.34
N LYS A 145 22.99 0.13 4.52
CA LYS A 145 22.37 -1.16 4.86
C LYS A 145 21.65 -1.08 6.21
N MET A 146 22.26 -0.47 7.21
CA MET A 146 21.66 -0.30 8.53
C MET A 146 20.36 0.51 8.44
N LEU A 147 20.34 1.59 7.65
CA LEU A 147 19.13 2.40 7.42
C LEU A 147 18.03 1.63 6.67
N ALA A 148 18.40 0.80 5.70
CA ALA A 148 17.45 -0.01 4.93
C ALA A 148 16.88 -1.22 5.69
N THR A 149 17.48 -1.57 6.85
CA THR A 149 17.10 -2.77 7.60
C THR A 149 16.01 -2.46 8.60
N ALA A 150 14.82 -3.05 8.40
CA ALA A 150 13.70 -2.90 9.33
C ALA A 150 14.01 -3.58 10.68
N LYS A 151 13.69 -2.90 11.79
CA LYS A 151 13.92 -3.42 13.14
C LYS A 151 12.92 -4.52 13.47
N ARG A 152 13.41 -5.60 14.08
CA ARG A 152 12.61 -6.79 14.42
C ARG A 152 12.42 -6.99 15.92
N ASP A 153 12.93 -6.07 16.72
CA ASP A 153 13.02 -6.14 18.18
C ASP A 153 12.32 -4.94 18.84
N VAL A 154 11.28 -4.40 18.19
CA VAL A 154 10.47 -3.33 18.79
C VAL A 154 9.80 -3.86 20.06
N PRO A 155 9.79 -3.11 21.18
CA PRO A 155 9.19 -3.53 22.44
C PRO A 155 7.65 -3.47 22.38
N ILE A 156 7.07 -4.36 21.59
CA ILE A 156 5.63 -4.59 21.48
C ILE A 156 5.28 -5.99 21.99
N GLU A 157 4.18 -6.07 22.73
CA GLU A 157 3.53 -7.34 23.07
C GLU A 157 2.51 -7.66 21.98
N PHE A 158 2.77 -8.72 21.21
CA PHE A 158 1.84 -9.21 20.20
C PHE A 158 1.40 -10.63 20.56
N GLU A 159 0.09 -10.81 20.66
CA GLU A 159 -0.56 -12.10 20.81
C GLU A 159 -1.57 -12.31 19.69
N LEU A 160 -1.63 -13.54 19.17
CA LEU A 160 -2.63 -13.87 18.16
C LEU A 160 -4.02 -13.84 18.81
N PRO A 161 -4.97 -13.09 18.25
CA PRO A 161 -6.33 -13.05 18.78
C PRO A 161 -6.97 -14.44 18.72
N LYS A 162 -7.71 -14.79 19.77
CA LYS A 162 -8.38 -16.10 19.90
C LYS A 162 -9.57 -16.27 18.97
N LYS A 163 -10.11 -15.16 18.47
CA LYS A 163 -11.25 -15.10 17.58
C LYS A 163 -10.85 -14.47 16.26
N GLU A 164 -11.52 -14.88 15.19
CA GLU A 164 -11.42 -14.19 13.92
C GLU A 164 -12.01 -12.79 14.03
N TRP A 165 -11.39 -11.82 13.37
CA TRP A 165 -11.83 -10.42 13.39
C TRP A 165 -13.31 -10.27 13.02
N ARG A 166 -13.84 -11.09 12.10
CA ARG A 166 -15.24 -11.08 11.66
C ARG A 166 -16.23 -11.28 12.81
N ALA A 167 -15.86 -12.06 13.81
CA ALA A 167 -16.75 -12.40 14.92
C ALA A 167 -16.95 -11.26 15.92
N ASP A 168 -16.02 -10.30 15.96
CA ASP A 168 -16.05 -9.17 16.90
C ASP A 168 -16.43 -7.83 16.21
N VAL A 169 -16.88 -7.87 14.95
CA VAL A 169 -17.28 -6.66 14.20
C VAL A 169 -18.67 -6.16 14.61
N ASP A 170 -18.77 -4.89 14.99
CA ASP A 170 -20.05 -4.19 15.23
C ASP A 170 -20.51 -3.47 13.96
N VAL A 171 -21.42 -4.11 13.21
CA VAL A 171 -21.90 -3.61 11.93
C VAL A 171 -22.69 -2.31 12.07
N ASN A 172 -23.45 -2.15 13.16
CA ASN A 172 -24.24 -0.95 13.37
C ASN A 172 -23.34 0.28 13.55
N LYS A 173 -22.25 0.15 14.31
CA LYS A 173 -21.25 1.22 14.45
C LYS A 173 -20.56 1.56 13.13
N ILE A 174 -20.20 0.56 12.32
CA ILE A 174 -19.60 0.79 11.00
C ILE A 174 -20.56 1.55 10.08
N LEU A 175 -21.83 1.14 10.03
CA LEU A 175 -22.82 1.79 9.18
C LEU A 175 -23.12 3.22 9.64
N ALA A 176 -23.19 3.46 10.94
CA ALA A 176 -23.33 4.81 11.50
C ALA A 176 -22.15 5.71 11.10
N LEU A 177 -20.91 5.22 11.25
CA LEU A 177 -19.71 5.93 10.84
C LEU A 177 -19.69 6.21 9.33
N PHE A 178 -20.06 5.23 8.50
CA PHE A 178 -20.14 5.43 7.06
C PHE A 178 -21.25 6.41 6.65
N HIS A 179 -22.35 6.48 7.39
CA HIS A 179 -23.39 7.47 7.15
C HIS A 179 -22.88 8.88 7.49
N GLU A 180 -22.19 9.04 8.63
CA GLU A 180 -21.57 10.31 9.03
C GLU A 180 -20.53 10.78 7.99
N LEU A 181 -19.68 9.86 7.51
CA LEU A 181 -18.68 10.11 6.48
C LEU A 181 -19.25 10.12 5.04
N GLN A 182 -20.55 9.93 4.89
CA GLN A 182 -21.27 9.87 3.60
C GLN A 182 -20.75 8.80 2.61
N PHE A 183 -20.18 7.70 3.12
CA PHE A 183 -19.70 6.55 2.33
C PHE A 183 -20.84 5.60 1.90
N LYS A 184 -21.70 6.10 1.00
CA LYS A 184 -22.92 5.41 0.55
C LYS A 184 -22.68 4.01 -0.02
N THR A 185 -21.59 3.80 -0.76
CA THR A 185 -21.30 2.52 -1.45
C THR A 185 -20.56 1.51 -0.58
N LEU A 186 -19.79 1.97 0.41
CA LEU A 186 -19.00 1.08 1.28
C LEU A 186 -19.88 0.34 2.28
N GLY A 187 -21.00 0.93 2.72
CA GLY A 187 -21.94 0.26 3.62
C GLY A 187 -22.54 -1.01 3.03
N ALA A 188 -22.95 -0.96 1.76
CA ALA A 188 -23.45 -2.14 1.04
C ALA A 188 -22.37 -3.23 0.90
N ARG A 189 -21.13 -2.84 0.59
CA ARG A 189 -20.00 -3.78 0.44
C ARG A 189 -19.63 -4.47 1.75
N VAL A 190 -19.65 -3.76 2.88
CA VAL A 190 -19.37 -4.37 4.19
C VAL A 190 -20.43 -5.40 4.58
N LYS A 191 -21.72 -5.11 4.33
CA LYS A 191 -22.80 -6.08 4.57
C LYS A 191 -22.59 -7.36 3.77
N GLN A 192 -22.27 -7.23 2.48
CA GLN A 192 -21.95 -8.36 1.61
C GLN A 192 -20.72 -9.14 2.11
N LEU A 193 -19.65 -8.46 2.52
CA LEU A 193 -18.41 -9.09 2.98
C LEU A 193 -18.61 -9.87 4.29
N LEU A 194 -19.51 -9.42 5.16
CA LEU A 194 -19.86 -10.07 6.42
C LEU A 194 -20.94 -11.15 6.25
N GLY A 195 -21.44 -11.38 5.04
CA GLY A 195 -22.49 -12.37 4.78
C GLY A 195 -23.82 -12.03 5.44
N ILE A 196 -24.06 -10.75 5.75
CA ILE A 196 -25.35 -10.29 6.25
C ILE A 196 -26.22 -10.11 5.02
N GLU A 197 -27.21 -11.00 4.85
CA GLU A 197 -28.19 -10.88 3.78
C GLU A 197 -28.78 -9.47 3.82
N THR A 198 -28.53 -8.73 2.76
CA THR A 198 -29.33 -7.56 2.46
C THR A 198 -30.69 -8.08 2.06
N GLU A 199 -31.65 -8.06 2.97
CA GLU A 199 -32.97 -7.61 2.53
C GLU A 199 -32.68 -6.27 1.87
N GLU A 200 -32.77 -6.22 0.53
CA GLU A 200 -32.81 -4.94 -0.15
C GLU A 200 -33.87 -4.13 0.61
N PRO A 201 -33.56 -2.90 1.08
CA PRO A 201 -34.65 -2.03 1.41
C PRO A 201 -35.46 -1.95 0.11
N ASN A 202 -36.63 -2.58 0.13
CA ASN A 202 -37.65 -2.37 -0.89
C ASN A 202 -37.96 -0.89 -0.78
N PHE A 203 -37.17 -0.06 -1.46
CA PHE A 203 -37.62 1.21 -1.95
C PHE A 203 -38.64 0.85 -3.03
N SER A 204 -39.80 0.35 -2.59
CA SER A 204 -41.04 0.68 -3.25
C SER A 204 -40.98 2.18 -3.38
N GLN A 205 -40.63 2.64 -4.58
CA GLN A 205 -40.79 4.03 -4.95
C GLN A 205 -42.17 4.40 -4.44
N PRO A 206 -42.34 5.44 -3.60
CA PRO A 206 -43.68 5.97 -3.43
C PRO A 206 -44.16 6.27 -4.84
N SER A 207 -45.15 5.50 -5.30
CA SER A 207 -45.85 5.80 -6.54
C SER A 207 -46.35 7.22 -6.37
N PHE A 208 -45.88 8.11 -7.24
CA PHE A 208 -46.27 9.52 -7.28
C PHE A 208 -47.72 9.71 -7.75
N ASP A 209 -48.60 8.74 -7.48
CA ASP A 209 -49.97 8.70 -8.01
C ASP A 209 -51.04 9.14 -7.01
N GLU A 210 -50.67 9.55 -5.79
CA GLU A 210 -51.64 10.11 -4.82
C GLU A 210 -51.14 11.39 -4.14
N ALA A 211 -50.45 12.25 -4.88
CA ALA A 211 -50.42 13.67 -4.51
C ALA A 211 -51.61 14.36 -5.19
N GLU A 212 -52.62 14.72 -4.40
CA GLU A 212 -53.64 15.68 -4.85
C GLU A 212 -52.93 16.87 -5.52
N LYS A 213 -53.24 17.09 -6.80
CA LYS A 213 -52.81 18.28 -7.53
C LYS A 213 -53.50 19.50 -6.94
N GLU A 214 -53.01 20.02 -5.83
CA GLU A 214 -53.16 21.45 -5.57
C GLU A 214 -52.24 22.19 -6.54
N MET A 215 -52.85 22.87 -7.52
CA MET A 215 -52.13 23.80 -8.37
C MET A 215 -51.57 24.91 -7.47
N ALA A 216 -50.27 24.88 -7.22
CA ALA A 216 -49.56 25.97 -6.57
C ALA A 216 -49.86 27.28 -7.30
N SER A 217 -50.19 28.34 -6.54
CA SER A 217 -50.51 29.64 -7.11
C SER A 217 -49.31 30.20 -7.89
N GLU A 218 -49.55 31.05 -8.90
CA GLU A 218 -48.46 31.70 -9.66
C GLU A 218 -47.51 32.48 -8.74
N GLU A 219 -48.00 32.95 -7.60
CA GLU A 219 -47.23 33.66 -6.60
C GLU A 219 -46.25 32.76 -5.84
N ASP A 220 -46.64 31.52 -5.55
CA ASP A 220 -45.80 30.53 -4.88
C ASP A 220 -44.68 30.04 -5.80
N VAL A 221 -45.00 29.86 -7.08
CA VAL A 221 -44.01 29.52 -8.12
C VAL A 221 -42.99 30.65 -8.29
N ALA A 222 -43.45 31.91 -8.25
CA ALA A 222 -42.56 33.07 -8.30
C ALA A 222 -41.63 33.14 -7.08
N LYS A 223 -42.15 32.94 -5.87
CA LYS A 223 -41.35 32.92 -4.63
C LYS A 223 -40.30 31.80 -4.65
N LEU A 224 -40.68 30.60 -5.09
CA LEU A 224 -39.73 29.49 -5.24
C LEU A 224 -38.65 29.79 -6.29
N SER A 225 -39.01 30.41 -7.40
CA SER A 225 -38.03 30.75 -8.44
C SER A 225 -36.97 31.75 -7.94
N ILE A 226 -37.35 32.68 -7.07
CA ILE A 226 -36.43 33.64 -6.44
C ILE A 226 -35.57 32.94 -5.38
N ALA A 227 -36.14 32.04 -4.58
CA ALA A 227 -35.39 31.27 -3.57
C ALA A 227 -34.35 30.35 -4.22
N VAL A 228 -34.69 29.68 -5.33
CA VAL A 228 -33.76 28.87 -6.10
C VAL A 228 -32.68 29.73 -6.76
N TRP A 229 -33.05 30.91 -7.26
CA TRP A 229 -32.09 31.88 -7.81
C TRP A 229 -31.08 32.38 -6.76
N LEU A 230 -31.52 32.60 -5.52
CA LEU A 230 -30.65 32.99 -4.39
C LEU A 230 -29.71 31.87 -3.93
N LEU A 231 -30.13 30.60 -4.06
CA LEU A 231 -29.36 29.45 -3.60
C LEU A 231 -28.30 28.99 -4.61
N ASP A 232 -28.48 29.27 -5.91
CA ASP A 232 -27.50 28.90 -6.94
C ASP A 232 -27.59 29.80 -8.18
N SER A 233 -26.77 30.86 -8.21
CA SER A 233 -26.71 31.84 -9.30
C SER A 233 -26.30 31.23 -10.67
N ASN A 234 -25.76 30.01 -10.71
CA ASN A 234 -25.31 29.36 -11.95
C ASN A 234 -26.41 28.56 -12.68
N LEU A 235 -27.58 28.34 -12.07
CA LEU A 235 -28.70 27.63 -12.68
C LEU A 235 -29.53 28.48 -13.67
N CYS A 236 -29.04 29.67 -14.06
CA CYS A 236 -29.68 30.60 -15.00
C CYS A 236 -29.96 30.04 -16.42
N ARG A 237 -29.45 28.84 -16.77
CA ARG A 237 -29.76 28.21 -18.06
C ARG A 237 -31.14 27.55 -18.11
N LEU A 238 -31.70 27.09 -16.99
CA LEU A 238 -32.97 26.35 -17.01
C LEU A 238 -34.19 27.25 -17.23
N TYR A 239 -34.20 28.46 -16.65
CA TYR A 239 -35.33 29.38 -16.78
C TYR A 239 -35.48 29.92 -18.22
N LEU A 240 -34.37 30.19 -18.92
CA LEU A 240 -34.39 30.58 -20.33
C LEU A 240 -34.80 29.43 -21.27
N LEU A 241 -34.49 28.18 -20.89
CA LEU A 241 -34.94 26.98 -21.62
C LEU A 241 -36.45 26.78 -21.48
N LEU A 242 -36.99 26.90 -20.26
CA LEU A 242 -38.44 26.77 -20.02
C LEU A 242 -39.26 27.87 -20.71
N LYS A 243 -38.73 29.10 -20.76
CA LYS A 243 -39.39 30.23 -21.46
C LYS A 243 -39.33 30.09 -22.99
N ARG A 244 -38.30 29.43 -23.53
CA ARG A 244 -38.22 29.09 -24.97
C ARG A 244 -39.18 27.96 -25.36
N CYS A 245 -39.36 26.97 -24.49
CA CYS A 245 -40.31 25.87 -24.75
C CYS A 245 -41.77 26.33 -24.74
N ARG A 246 -42.11 27.37 -23.95
CA ARG A 246 -43.50 27.87 -23.86
C ARG A 246 -43.91 28.82 -25.00
N ASN A 247 -42.96 29.31 -25.81
CA ASN A 247 -43.23 30.16 -26.98
C ASN A 247 -43.14 29.38 -28.31
N ALA A 248 -43.02 28.05 -28.25
CA ALA A 248 -42.93 27.17 -29.42
C ALA A 248 -44.19 26.31 -29.63
N GLU A 249 -45.28 26.63 -28.93
CA GLU A 249 -46.65 26.15 -29.21
C GLU A 249 -47.50 27.29 -29.78
#